data_AF-A0A7Z0Q6E9-F1
#
_entry.id   AF-A0A7Z0Q6E9-F1
#
_cell.length_a   1.000
_cell.length_b   1.000
_cell.length_c   1.000
_cell.angle_alpha   90.00
_cell.angle_beta   90.00
_cell.angle_gamma   90.00
#
_symmetry.space_group_name_H-M   'P 1'
#
loop_
_entity.id
_entity.type
_entity.pdbx_description
1 polymer ?
#
loop_
_entity_poly.entity_id
_entity_poly.type
_entity_poly.pdbx_seq_one_letter_code
_entity_poly.pdbx_strand_id
1 'polypeptide(L)'
;MEQELPAAAREWGRIIETKNLLPGDLVLVRSISPDRVSKSIENAQLKGGFPQRHAQWTHAAVYLGDGEYICESTFKESLTRGGVVMRSLFNYCDGKHAIRVRRPKVSSDRQRIKIVIGALNHMGKSYSWFELLSFMSCRSFDLI
;
A
#
# COMPACT_ATOMS: atom_id res chain seq x y z
N MET A 1 15.46 -26.40 2.17
CA MET A 1 15.64 -25.60 3.39
C MET A 1 14.25 -25.31 3.93
N GLU A 2 14.03 -25.58 5.20
CA GLU A 2 12.79 -25.24 5.90
C GLU A 2 12.87 -23.76 6.27
N GLN A 3 11.94 -22.94 5.78
CA GLN A 3 11.90 -21.50 6.05
C GLN A 3 10.90 -21.26 7.17
N GLU A 4 11.35 -20.65 8.28
CA GLU A 4 10.45 -20.29 9.37
C GLU A 4 9.48 -19.19 8.95
N LEU A 5 8.26 -19.24 9.50
CA LEU A 5 7.31 -18.15 9.38
C LEU A 5 7.88 -16.87 10.03
N PRO A 6 7.63 -15.69 9.45
CA PRO A 6 7.96 -14.41 10.08
C PRO A 6 7.38 -14.32 11.49
N ALA A 7 8.13 -13.74 12.44
CA ALA A 7 7.73 -13.68 13.85
C ALA A 7 6.31 -13.10 14.04
N ALA A 8 5.96 -12.03 13.32
CA ALA A 8 4.63 -11.43 13.37
C ALA A 8 3.51 -12.40 12.92
N ALA A 9 3.77 -13.22 11.89
CA ALA A 9 2.81 -14.20 11.39
C ALA A 9 2.64 -15.40 12.34
N ARG A 10 3.68 -15.73 13.12
CA ARG A 10 3.65 -16.82 14.12
C ARG A 10 2.72 -16.54 15.29
N GLU A 11 2.61 -15.28 15.72
CA GLU A 11 1.81 -14.91 16.91
C GLU A 11 0.30 -14.81 16.65
N TRP A 12 -0.12 -14.45 15.43
CA TRP A 12 -1.52 -14.11 15.12
C TRP A 12 -2.17 -15.00 14.04
N GLY A 13 -1.42 -15.92 13.42
CA GLY A 13 -1.98 -17.04 12.64
C GLY A 13 -2.55 -16.68 11.26
N ARG A 14 -2.14 -15.56 10.65
CA ARG A 14 -2.45 -15.27 9.24
C ARG A 14 -1.18 -15.03 8.46
N ILE A 15 -1.00 -15.80 7.40
CA ILE A 15 0.07 -15.61 6.41
C ILE A 15 -0.55 -15.16 5.09
N ILE A 16 0.17 -14.31 4.37
CA ILE A 16 -0.18 -13.94 3.01
C ILE A 16 0.39 -15.01 2.08
N GLU A 17 -0.49 -15.72 1.37
CA GLU A 17 -0.09 -16.69 0.36
C GLU A 17 0.50 -15.96 -0.85
N THR A 18 1.82 -16.09 -1.05
CA THR A 18 2.55 -15.38 -2.11
C THR A 18 2.75 -16.22 -3.37
N LYS A 19 2.47 -17.54 -3.34
CA LYS A 19 2.70 -18.46 -4.47
C LYS A 19 2.02 -18.05 -5.78
N ASN A 20 0.86 -17.42 -5.69
CA ASN A 20 0.09 -16.99 -6.85
C ASN A 20 0.32 -15.52 -7.24
N LEU A 21 1.14 -14.80 -6.47
CA LEU A 21 1.48 -13.41 -6.75
C LEU A 21 2.56 -13.33 -7.82
N LEU A 22 2.48 -12.29 -8.64
CA LEU A 22 3.47 -11.99 -9.67
C LEU A 22 4.11 -10.63 -9.42
N PRO A 23 5.38 -10.43 -9.83
CA PRO A 23 6.00 -9.11 -9.80
C PRO A 23 5.07 -8.06 -10.41
N GLY A 24 4.95 -6.89 -9.78
CA GLY A 24 4.09 -5.81 -10.24
C GLY A 24 2.62 -5.93 -9.84
N ASP A 25 2.20 -6.99 -9.15
CA ASP A 25 0.87 -7.04 -8.53
C ASP A 25 0.72 -5.90 -7.51
N LEU A 26 -0.46 -5.27 -7.50
CA LEU A 26 -0.81 -4.17 -6.61
C LEU A 26 -1.37 -4.72 -5.31
N VAL A 27 -0.68 -4.47 -4.21
CA VAL A 27 -1.11 -4.79 -2.85
C VAL A 27 -1.84 -3.58 -2.29
N LEU A 28 -3.13 -3.75 -1.99
CA LEU A 28 -3.97 -2.74 -1.35
C LEU A 28 -4.12 -3.11 0.12
N VAL A 29 -3.94 -2.12 1.00
CA VAL A 29 -3.98 -2.31 2.45
C VAL A 29 -4.96 -1.33 3.04
N ARG A 30 -5.71 -1.79 4.05
CA ARG A 30 -6.49 -0.93 4.95
C ARG A 30 -6.25 -1.33 6.39
N SER A 31 -6.22 -0.35 7.28
CA SER A 31 -6.27 -0.62 8.71
C SER A 31 -7.67 -1.13 9.10
N ILE A 32 -7.72 -2.10 10.01
CA ILE A 32 -8.95 -2.56 10.65
C ILE A 32 -9.46 -1.49 11.63
N SER A 33 -8.55 -0.72 12.23
CA SER A 33 -8.85 0.44 13.09
C SER A 33 -8.20 1.69 12.49
N PRO A 34 -8.83 2.34 11.49
CA PRO A 34 -8.21 3.39 10.71
C PRO A 34 -7.93 4.64 11.54
N ASP A 35 -6.72 5.15 11.36
CA ASP A 35 -6.27 6.40 11.95
C ASP A 35 -6.84 7.62 11.20
N ARG A 36 -6.46 8.83 11.65
CA ARG A 36 -6.96 10.07 11.05
C ARG A 36 -6.55 10.22 9.59
N VAL A 37 -5.34 9.77 9.23
CA VAL A 37 -4.82 9.86 7.85
C VAL A 37 -5.61 8.92 6.94
N SER A 38 -5.79 7.66 7.34
CA SER A 38 -6.57 6.68 6.59
C SER A 38 -8.01 7.16 6.37
N LYS A 39 -8.67 7.67 7.41
CA LYS A 39 -10.02 8.25 7.29
C LYS A 39 -10.05 9.44 6.33
N SER A 40 -9.01 10.27 6.31
CA SER A 40 -8.91 11.40 5.38
C SER A 40 -8.82 10.93 3.92
N ILE A 41 -7.95 9.95 3.65
CA ILE A 41 -7.78 9.35 2.32
C ILE A 41 -9.08 8.68 1.85
N GLU A 42 -9.72 7.91 2.72
CA GLU A 42 -11.00 7.25 2.44
C GLU A 42 -12.08 8.28 2.08
N ASN A 43 -12.23 9.35 2.88
CA ASN A 43 -13.18 10.42 2.61
C ASN A 43 -12.89 11.17 1.30
N ALA A 44 -11.61 11.39 0.97
CA ALA A 44 -11.23 11.98 -0.30
C ALA A 44 -11.65 11.09 -1.49
N GLN A 45 -11.43 9.77 -1.38
CA GLN A 45 -11.89 8.81 -2.39
C GLN A 45 -13.42 8.78 -2.51
N LEU A 46 -14.16 8.81 -1.39
CA LEU A 46 -15.62 8.88 -1.39
C LEU A 46 -16.14 10.14 -2.09
N LYS A 47 -15.55 11.31 -1.79
CA LYS A 47 -15.88 12.57 -2.48
C LYS A 47 -15.57 12.52 -3.96
N GLY A 48 -14.53 11.79 -4.36
CA GLY A 48 -14.21 11.50 -5.75
C GLY A 48 -15.21 10.57 -6.46
N GLY A 49 -16.30 10.14 -5.78
CA GLY A 49 -17.34 9.30 -6.35
C GLY A 49 -17.07 7.80 -6.27
N PHE A 50 -15.97 7.37 -5.62
CA PHE A 50 -15.69 5.95 -5.45
C PHE A 50 -16.61 5.35 -4.37
N PRO A 51 -17.16 4.15 -4.59
CA PRO A 51 -17.98 3.49 -3.56
C PRO A 51 -17.10 3.02 -2.40
N GLN A 52 -17.70 2.91 -1.21
CA GLN A 52 -17.05 2.49 0.05
C GLN A 52 -16.14 1.25 -0.10
N ARG A 53 -16.59 0.24 -0.86
CA ARG A 53 -15.83 -1.00 -1.08
C ARG A 53 -14.46 -0.80 -1.75
N HIS A 54 -14.28 0.32 -2.44
CA HIS A 54 -13.04 0.76 -3.09
C HIS A 54 -12.35 1.85 -2.27
N ALA A 55 -13.10 2.82 -1.74
CA ALA A 55 -12.55 3.93 -0.95
C ALA A 55 -11.83 3.49 0.34
N GLN A 56 -12.24 2.36 0.94
CA GLN A 56 -11.64 1.83 2.17
C GLN A 56 -10.15 1.44 2.06
N TRP A 57 -9.60 1.32 0.85
CA TRP A 57 -8.20 0.95 0.64
C TRP A 57 -7.35 2.22 0.61
N THR A 58 -6.70 2.51 1.73
CA THR A 58 -6.05 3.81 1.98
C THR A 58 -4.54 3.76 1.81
N HIS A 59 -3.97 2.56 1.62
CA HIS A 59 -2.56 2.36 1.37
C HIS A 59 -2.34 1.37 0.21
N ALA A 60 -1.26 1.57 -0.53
CA ALA A 60 -0.95 0.77 -1.70
C ALA A 60 0.56 0.50 -1.80
N ALA A 61 0.89 -0.68 -2.29
CA ALA A 61 2.26 -1.14 -2.49
C ALA A 61 2.36 -2.01 -3.75
N VAL A 62 3.56 -2.16 -4.29
CA VAL A 62 3.87 -3.02 -5.44
C VAL A 62 4.62 -4.24 -4.95
N TYR A 63 4.14 -5.45 -5.25
CA TYR A 63 4.85 -6.69 -4.95
C TYR A 63 6.04 -6.89 -5.88
N LEU A 64 7.20 -7.24 -5.31
CA LEU A 64 8.46 -7.32 -6.05
C LEU A 64 8.68 -8.69 -6.71
N GLY A 65 7.99 -9.73 -6.23
CA GLY A 65 8.03 -11.06 -6.84
C GLY A 65 9.04 -12.03 -6.24
N ASP A 66 9.64 -11.70 -5.11
CA ASP A 66 10.68 -12.49 -4.43
C ASP A 66 10.15 -13.33 -3.25
N GLY A 67 8.83 -13.43 -3.10
CA GLY A 67 8.19 -14.19 -2.02
C GLY A 67 7.92 -13.38 -0.77
N GLU A 68 8.45 -12.16 -0.66
CA GLU A 68 8.46 -11.43 0.61
C GLU A 68 8.25 -9.92 0.46
N TYR A 69 8.95 -9.26 -0.45
CA TYR A 69 9.06 -7.81 -0.40
C TYR A 69 8.04 -7.08 -1.26
N ILE A 70 7.67 -5.92 -0.75
CA ILE A 70 6.90 -4.90 -1.44
C ILE A 70 7.69 -3.59 -1.49
N CYS A 71 7.42 -2.78 -2.51
CA CYS A 71 7.80 -1.38 -2.55
C CYS A 71 6.56 -0.54 -2.27
N GLU A 72 6.63 0.30 -1.24
CA GLU A 72 5.51 1.09 -0.76
C GLU A 72 5.93 2.51 -0.40
N SER A 73 4.97 3.42 -0.37
CA SER A 73 5.21 4.78 0.10
C SER A 73 4.66 4.95 1.50
N THR A 74 5.51 5.30 2.46
CA THR A 74 5.08 5.45 3.85
C THR A 74 5.09 6.90 4.30
N PHE A 75 4.10 7.27 5.11
CA PHE A 75 4.13 8.51 5.87
C PHE A 75 5.20 8.47 6.95
N LYS A 76 5.61 9.65 7.41
CA LYS A 76 6.70 9.85 8.38
C LYS A 76 6.39 9.08 9.68
N GLU A 77 6.98 7.92 9.87
CA GLU A 77 6.97 7.21 11.15
C GLU A 77 8.01 7.88 12.04
N SER A 78 7.56 8.77 12.95
CA SER A 78 8.18 9.46 14.10
C SER A 78 9.70 9.76 14.18
N LEU A 79 10.60 9.01 13.54
CA LEU A 79 12.06 9.16 13.54
C LEU A 79 12.69 8.97 12.15
N THR A 80 11.96 8.49 11.14
CA THR A 80 12.44 8.38 9.75
C THR A 80 11.70 9.36 8.83
N ARG A 81 12.42 9.95 7.86
CA ARG A 81 11.78 10.75 6.80
C ARG A 81 10.88 9.80 6.00
N GLY A 82 9.57 10.08 5.94
CA GLY A 82 8.64 9.33 5.10
C GLY A 82 9.08 9.36 3.64
N GLY A 83 8.78 8.30 2.90
CA GLY A 83 9.23 8.10 1.54
C GLY A 83 8.91 6.73 0.99
N VAL A 84 9.36 6.48 -0.22
CA VAL A 84 9.23 5.17 -0.86
C VAL A 84 10.30 4.22 -0.32
N VAL A 85 9.88 3.08 0.20
CA VAL A 85 10.72 2.11 0.89
C VAL A 85 10.37 0.69 0.46
N MET A 86 11.34 -0.20 0.60
CA MET A 86 11.12 -1.64 0.50
C MET A 86 10.89 -2.20 1.90
N ARG A 87 9.82 -2.97 2.09
CA ARG A 87 9.52 -3.67 3.36
C ARG A 87 8.99 -5.06 3.09
N SER A 88 9.10 -5.93 4.09
CA SER A 88 8.48 -7.25 4.07
C SER A 88 6.95 -7.10 4.06
N LEU A 89 6.29 -7.75 3.11
CA LEU A 89 4.82 -7.85 3.02
C LEU A 89 4.22 -8.44 4.30
N PHE A 90 4.98 -9.29 4.98
CA PHE A 90 4.58 -9.92 6.24
C PHE A 90 4.51 -8.95 7.42
N ASN A 91 5.00 -7.71 7.30
CA ASN A 91 4.78 -6.66 8.31
C ASN A 91 3.29 -6.34 8.46
N TYR A 92 2.45 -6.65 7.47
CA TYR A 92 1.00 -6.53 7.56
C TYR A 92 0.30 -7.76 8.17
N CYS A 93 1.04 -8.79 8.58
CA CYS A 93 0.52 -9.96 9.27
C CYS A 93 0.43 -9.75 10.80
N ASP A 94 0.11 -8.54 11.24
CA ASP A 94 0.07 -8.11 12.65
C ASP A 94 -1.34 -8.11 13.27
N GLY A 95 -2.33 -8.62 12.53
CA GLY A 95 -3.73 -8.65 12.93
C GLY A 95 -4.44 -7.29 12.87
N LYS A 96 -3.77 -6.21 12.44
CA LYS A 96 -4.34 -4.84 12.38
C LYS A 96 -4.71 -4.41 10.97
N HIS A 97 -4.32 -5.19 9.96
CA HIS A 97 -4.48 -4.84 8.56
C HIS A 97 -5.32 -5.88 7.82
N ALA A 98 -6.14 -5.39 6.87
CA ALA A 98 -6.74 -6.20 5.84
C ALA A 98 -6.03 -5.90 4.51
N ILE A 99 -5.84 -6.94 3.70
CA ILE A 99 -5.06 -6.88 2.46
C ILE A 99 -5.90 -7.39 1.30
N ARG A 100 -5.73 -6.77 0.14
CA ARG A 100 -6.28 -7.21 -1.14
C ARG A 100 -5.23 -7.05 -2.21
N VAL A 101 -4.98 -8.10 -2.98
CA VAL A 101 -4.08 -8.02 -4.13
C VAL A 101 -4.87 -7.89 -5.43
N ARG A 102 -4.38 -7.08 -6.35
CA ARG A 102 -4.93 -6.91 -7.70
C ARG A 102 -3.82 -7.01 -8.73
N ARG A 103 -4.06 -7.79 -9.78
CA ARG A 103 -3.15 -7.89 -10.91
C ARG A 103 -3.43 -6.78 -11.93
N PRO A 104 -2.43 -5.99 -12.36
CA PRO A 104 -2.61 -5.05 -13.46
C PRO A 104 -2.92 -5.79 -14.76
N LYS A 105 -3.76 -5.20 -15.62
CA LYS A 105 -4.09 -5.73 -16.96
C LYS A 105 -2.95 -5.49 -17.95
N VAL A 106 -1.80 -6.11 -17.70
CA VAL A 106 -0.63 -6.09 -18.59
C VAL A 106 -0.46 -7.46 -19.24
N SER A 107 -0.05 -7.47 -20.50
CA SER A 107 -0.01 -8.67 -21.33
C SER A 107 1.29 -9.46 -21.21
N SER A 108 2.35 -8.90 -20.62
CA SER A 108 3.67 -9.53 -20.58
C SER A 108 4.41 -9.38 -19.26
N ASP A 109 5.29 -10.33 -19.00
CA ASP A 109 6.21 -10.37 -17.87
C ASP A 109 7.14 -9.14 -17.88
N ARG A 110 7.57 -8.72 -19.07
CA ARG A 110 8.38 -7.52 -19.23
C ARG A 110 7.66 -6.26 -18.75
N GLN A 111 6.37 -6.13 -19.01
CA GLN A 111 5.58 -4.98 -18.52
C GLN A 111 5.42 -5.02 -17.00
N ARG A 112 5.24 -6.20 -16.41
CA ARG A 112 5.21 -6.39 -14.97
C ARG A 112 6.52 -5.97 -14.30
N ILE A 113 7.65 -6.41 -14.85
CA ILE A 113 8.99 -6.01 -14.39
C ILE A 113 9.18 -4.50 -14.53
N LYS A 114 8.68 -3.86 -15.58
CA LYS A 114 8.73 -2.39 -15.71
C LYS A 114 7.99 -1.67 -14.58
N ILE A 115 6.87 -2.21 -14.09
CA ILE A 115 6.16 -1.65 -12.92
C ILE A 115 7.05 -1.75 -11.69
N VAL A 116 7.67 -2.91 -11.46
CA VAL A 116 8.61 -3.13 -10.34
C VAL A 116 9.79 -2.16 -10.41
N ILE A 117 10.47 -2.07 -11.56
CA ILE A 117 11.58 -1.13 -11.77
C ILE A 117 11.11 0.32 -11.56
N GLY A 118 9.92 0.66 -12.05
CA GLY A 118 9.30 1.97 -11.83
C GLY A 118 9.14 2.29 -10.34
N ALA A 119 8.60 1.35 -9.56
CA ALA A 119 8.46 1.51 -8.11
C ALA A 119 9.83 1.66 -7.43
N LEU A 120 10.81 0.83 -7.80
CA LEU A 120 12.16 0.85 -7.22
C LEU A 120 12.93 2.13 -7.56
N ASN A 121 12.75 2.70 -8.76
CA ASN A 121 13.35 3.98 -9.17
C ASN A 121 12.84 5.18 -8.35
N HIS A 122 11.77 4.99 -7.57
CA HIS A 122 11.25 6.01 -6.68
C HIS A 122 11.70 5.81 -5.22
N MET A 123 12.46 4.75 -4.90
CA MET A 123 12.98 4.54 -3.54
C MET A 123 13.71 5.76 -3.00
N GLY A 124 13.50 6.03 -1.71
CA GLY A 124 14.08 7.17 -1.01
C GLY A 124 13.47 8.53 -1.36
N LYS A 125 12.61 8.62 -2.40
CA LYS A 125 11.89 9.86 -2.68
C LYS A 125 10.87 10.10 -1.56
N SER A 126 11.02 11.24 -0.90
CA SER A 126 10.08 11.69 0.12
C SER A 126 8.80 12.18 -0.53
N TYR A 127 7.66 11.91 0.11
CA TYR A 127 6.40 12.55 -0.27
C TYR A 127 6.48 14.06 -0.01
N SER A 128 6.01 14.88 -0.96
CA SER A 128 5.79 16.30 -0.71
C SER A 128 4.46 16.45 0.02
N TRP A 129 4.50 16.97 1.26
CA TRP A 129 3.33 17.19 2.12
C TRP A 129 2.21 18.01 1.43
N PHE A 130 2.55 18.80 0.43
CA PHE A 130 1.64 19.63 -0.35
C PHE A 130 0.66 18.84 -1.22
N GLU A 131 1.05 17.66 -1.74
CA GLU A 131 0.16 16.84 -2.59
C GLU A 131 -0.95 16.15 -1.79
N LEU A 132 -0.77 15.94 -0.49
CA LEU A 132 -1.83 15.45 0.39
C LEU A 132 -2.68 16.56 0.97
N LEU A 133 -2.09 17.73 1.24
CA LEU A 133 -2.85 18.92 1.62
C LEU A 133 -3.82 19.34 0.51
N SER A 134 -3.49 19.15 -0.77
CA SER A 134 -4.42 19.44 -1.88
C SER A 134 -5.64 18.50 -1.91
N PHE A 135 -5.50 17.23 -1.49
CA PHE A 135 -6.63 16.33 -1.29
C PHE A 135 -7.47 16.70 -0.05
N MET A 136 -6.84 17.28 0.99
CA MET A 136 -7.52 17.72 2.21
C MET A 136 -8.17 19.10 2.09
N SER A 137 -7.63 19.99 1.25
CA SER A 137 -8.12 21.36 1.05
C SER A 137 -9.27 21.47 0.05
N CYS A 138 -9.70 20.37 -0.57
CA CYS A 138 -10.99 20.28 -1.27
C CYS A 138 -12.15 20.16 -0.24
N ARG A 139 -12.29 21.22 0.55
CA ARG A 139 -13.47 21.58 1.34
C ARG A 139 -13.67 23.09 1.16
N SER A 140 -14.82 23.42 0.60
CA SER A 140 -15.46 24.75 0.61
C SER A 140 -14.94 25.76 -0.42
N PHE A 141 -15.49 25.69 -1.63
CA PHE A 141 -16.12 26.83 -2.32
C PHE A 141 -17.07 26.23 -3.35
N ASP A 142 -18.33 26.08 -2.94
CA ASP A 142 -19.52 26.09 -3.80
C ASP A 142 -20.73 26.20 -2.86
N LEU A 143 -20.87 27.42 -2.34
CA LEU A 143 -22.11 27.98 -1.84
C LEU A 143 -22.23 29.32 -2.54
N ILE A 144 -22.95 29.32 -3.66
CA ILE A 144 -24.02 30.24 -4.10
C ILE A 144 -24.56 29.68 -5.41
#